data_AF-A0A2D4G1V1-F1
#
_entry.id   AF-A0A2D4G1V1-F1
#
_cell.length_a   1.000
_cell.length_b   1.000
_cell.length_c   1.000
_cell.angle_alpha   90.00
_cell.angle_beta   90.00
_cell.angle_gamma   90.00
#
_symmetry.space_group_name_H-M   'P 1'
#
loop_
_entity.id
_entity.type
_entity.pdbx_description
1 polymer ?
#
loop_
_entity_poly.entity_id
_entity_poly.type
_entity_poly.pdbx_seq_one_letter_code
_entity_poly.pdbx_strand_id
1 'polypeptide(L)'
;MNQVYSMSSIYIEKLKTVNLVLKNTQGAEALVKQYETKLCEEDPLTADKSNIENLMGTLKQWRSEVDEKREVFHSLEDELQKAKAISDQMFKTHKERDLDFDWHKEKADQLTERWQNVHSQIENRLRDLETINKSLKYYRDTYGALDNWIKQVEETQQKFQENPPQNSKALAKQLNEQKMLVSEIEMKQNKLDECQKYSEQYSTAVKDYELQTMTYRAMVDSQQKSPVKRRRMQSSSDFIIQEFMDLRTRYTALVTLMTQYIKFAGDSLKRLEEEEVSQ
;
A
#
# COMPACT_ATOMS: atom_id res chain seq x y z
N MET A 1 4.47 -36.08 -59.01
CA MET A 1 3.43 -36.43 -58.02
C MET A 1 3.97 -36.40 -56.58
N ASN A 2 5.13 -36.98 -56.28
CA ASN A 2 5.66 -37.05 -54.90
C ASN A 2 5.97 -35.69 -54.23
N GLN A 3 6.46 -34.70 -54.97
CA GLN A 3 6.79 -33.37 -54.40
C GLN A 3 5.54 -32.58 -53.99
N VAL A 4 4.47 -32.65 -54.80
CA VAL A 4 3.18 -32.00 -54.49
C VAL A 4 2.53 -32.67 -53.28
N TYR A 5 2.55 -34.01 -53.22
CA TYR A 5 2.04 -34.75 -52.07
C TYR A 5 2.81 -34.43 -50.77
N SER A 6 4.15 -34.41 -50.83
CA SER A 6 5.01 -34.02 -49.70
C SER A 6 4.69 -32.62 -49.21
N MET A 7 4.60 -31.64 -50.12
CA MET A 7 4.27 -30.26 -49.78
C MET A 7 2.88 -30.16 -49.14
N SER A 8 1.86 -30.78 -49.74
CA SER A 8 0.49 -30.77 -49.22
C SER A 8 0.40 -31.41 -47.83
N SER A 9 1.12 -32.50 -47.57
CA SER A 9 1.12 -33.16 -46.25
C SER A 9 1.70 -32.24 -45.17
N ILE A 10 2.85 -31.62 -45.43
CA ILE A 10 3.51 -30.73 -44.48
C ILE A 10 2.65 -29.47 -44.23
N TYR A 11 2.00 -28.93 -45.26
CA TYR A 11 1.07 -27.80 -45.10
C TYR A 11 -0.15 -28.16 -44.24
N ILE A 12 -0.67 -29.38 -44.35
CA ILE A 12 -1.77 -29.84 -43.49
C ILE A 12 -1.31 -29.91 -42.02
N GLU A 13 -0.11 -30.42 -41.77
CA GLU A 13 0.48 -30.46 -40.42
C GLU A 13 0.73 -29.07 -39.86
N LYS A 14 1.22 -28.14 -40.70
CA LYS A 14 1.37 -26.73 -40.37
C LYS A 14 0.05 -26.13 -39.90
N LEU A 15 -1.00 -26.26 -40.70
CA LEU A 15 -2.32 -25.70 -40.39
C LEU A 15 -2.91 -26.27 -39.09
N LYS A 16 -2.73 -27.56 -38.84
CA LYS A 16 -3.17 -28.19 -37.59
C LYS A 16 -2.45 -27.60 -36.37
N THR A 17 -1.14 -27.44 -36.48
CA THR A 17 -0.31 -26.95 -35.37
C THR A 17 -0.53 -25.46 -35.12
N VAL A 18 -0.62 -24.66 -36.19
CA VAL A 18 -1.00 -23.24 -36.11
C VAL A 18 -2.37 -23.05 -35.45
N ASN A 19 -3.35 -23.91 -35.74
CA ASN A 19 -4.65 -23.85 -35.07
C ASN A 19 -4.56 -24.11 -33.56
N LEU A 20 -3.72 -25.06 -33.12
CA LEU A 20 -3.47 -25.31 -31.70
C LEU A 20 -2.75 -24.14 -31.03
N VAL A 21 -1.70 -23.59 -31.67
CA VAL A 21 -1.01 -22.39 -31.20
C VAL A 21 -1.99 -21.23 -31.05
N LEU A 22 -2.85 -20.97 -32.05
CA LEU A 22 -3.86 -19.92 -32.00
C LEU A 22 -4.81 -20.09 -30.81
N LYS A 23 -5.31 -21.30 -30.58
CA LYS A 23 -6.21 -21.60 -29.45
C LYS A 23 -5.51 -21.36 -28.10
N ASN A 24 -4.27 -21.80 -27.95
CA ASN A 24 -3.49 -21.60 -26.73
C ASN A 24 -3.16 -20.11 -26.52
N THR A 25 -2.79 -19.39 -27.58
CA THR A 25 -2.56 -17.93 -27.54
C THR A 25 -3.81 -17.18 -27.10
N GLN A 26 -4.99 -17.54 -27.60
CA GLN A 26 -6.26 -16.93 -27.18
C GLN A 26 -6.58 -17.20 -25.70
N GLY A 27 -6.35 -18.43 -25.23
CA GLY A 27 -6.50 -18.79 -23.82
C GLY A 27 -5.55 -18.00 -22.91
N ALA A 28 -4.28 -17.92 -23.29
CA ALA A 28 -3.27 -17.13 -22.56
C ALA A 28 -3.61 -15.63 -22.56
N GLU A 29 -4.02 -15.06 -23.69
CA GLU A 29 -4.44 -13.64 -23.77
C GLU A 29 -5.65 -13.34 -22.87
N ALA A 30 -6.66 -14.21 -22.87
CA ALA A 30 -7.83 -14.05 -22.01
C ALA A 30 -7.45 -14.09 -20.52
N LEU A 31 -6.57 -15.03 -20.16
CA LEU A 31 -6.06 -15.17 -18.80
C LEU A 31 -5.24 -13.96 -18.35
N VAL A 32 -4.30 -13.48 -19.18
CA VAL A 32 -3.51 -12.28 -18.90
C VAL A 32 -4.42 -11.08 -18.69
N LYS A 33 -5.37 -10.84 -19.61
CA LYS A 33 -6.33 -9.74 -19.50
C LYS A 33 -7.16 -9.81 -18.23
N GLN A 34 -7.58 -11.01 -17.83
CA GLN A 34 -8.36 -11.20 -16.61
C GLN A 34 -7.60 -10.68 -15.38
N TYR A 35 -6.32 -11.06 -15.21
CA TYR A 35 -5.53 -10.62 -14.05
C TYR A 35 -5.06 -9.17 -14.16
N GLU A 36 -4.75 -8.68 -15.36
CA GLU A 36 -4.50 -7.25 -15.59
C GLU A 36 -5.71 -6.40 -15.18
N THR A 37 -6.92 -6.81 -15.58
CA THR A 37 -8.16 -6.13 -15.19
C THR A 37 -8.38 -6.17 -13.69
N LYS A 38 -8.26 -7.35 -13.05
CA LYS A 38 -8.34 -7.51 -11.59
C LYS A 38 -7.39 -6.54 -10.86
N LEU A 39 -6.11 -6.52 -11.25
CA LEU A 39 -5.08 -5.64 -10.67
C LEU A 39 -5.35 -4.14 -10.95
N CYS A 40 -5.99 -3.81 -12.06
CA CYS A 40 -6.36 -2.44 -12.39
C CYS A 40 -7.61 -1.97 -11.62
N GLU A 41 -8.54 -2.86 -11.31
CA GLU A 41 -9.84 -2.59 -10.65
C GLU A 41 -9.81 -2.58 -9.12
N GLU A 42 -8.67 -2.90 -8.49
CA GLU A 42 -8.53 -2.80 -7.04
C GLU A 42 -8.96 -1.44 -6.48
N ASP A 43 -9.73 -1.50 -5.40
CA ASP A 43 -10.21 -0.34 -4.67
C ASP A 43 -9.04 0.44 -4.02
N PRO A 44 -9.17 1.76 -3.85
CA PRO A 44 -8.15 2.53 -3.16
C PRO A 44 -7.98 2.09 -1.70
N LEU A 45 -6.73 2.10 -1.25
CA LEU A 45 -6.39 1.76 0.12
C LEU A 45 -7.03 2.73 1.12
N THR A 46 -7.63 2.15 2.16
CA THR A 46 -8.11 2.91 3.32
C THR A 46 -7.16 2.72 4.50
N ALA A 47 -7.10 3.68 5.43
CA ALA A 47 -6.28 3.61 6.63
C ALA A 47 -6.90 2.69 7.72
N ASP A 48 -7.41 1.54 7.28
CA ASP A 48 -8.07 0.52 8.07
C ASP A 48 -7.31 -0.81 7.96
N LYS A 49 -7.02 -1.41 9.11
CA LYS A 49 -6.20 -2.62 9.19
C LYS A 49 -6.89 -3.82 8.55
N SER A 50 -8.20 -3.97 8.76
CA SER A 50 -8.98 -5.08 8.19
C SER A 50 -9.02 -4.98 6.67
N ASN A 51 -9.21 -3.78 6.12
CA ASN A 51 -9.17 -3.53 4.69
C ASN A 51 -7.83 -3.95 4.06
N ILE A 52 -6.71 -3.57 4.67
CA ILE A 52 -5.37 -3.94 4.18
C ILE A 52 -5.15 -5.47 4.28
N GLU A 53 -5.54 -6.09 5.39
CA GLU A 53 -5.41 -7.54 5.59
C GLU A 53 -6.27 -8.34 4.59
N ASN A 54 -7.49 -7.88 4.29
CA ASN A 54 -8.37 -8.49 3.30
C ASN A 54 -7.79 -8.39 1.87
N LEU A 55 -7.22 -7.24 1.51
CA LEU A 55 -6.55 -7.07 0.23
C LEU A 55 -5.31 -7.97 0.12
N MET A 56 -4.50 -8.05 1.17
CA MET A 56 -3.38 -8.99 1.24
C MET A 56 -3.84 -10.44 1.08
N GLY A 57 -4.95 -10.83 1.70
CA GLY A 57 -5.56 -12.15 1.53
C GLY A 57 -5.94 -12.43 0.09
N THR A 58 -6.57 -11.45 -0.57
CA THR A 58 -6.97 -11.53 -1.98
C THR A 58 -5.77 -11.68 -2.91
N LEU A 59 -4.71 -10.90 -2.69
CA LEU A 59 -3.48 -10.96 -3.48
C LEU A 59 -2.73 -12.29 -3.27
N LYS A 60 -2.72 -12.85 -2.05
CA LYS A 60 -2.16 -14.18 -1.78
C LYS A 60 -2.90 -15.28 -2.52
N GLN A 61 -4.24 -15.17 -2.59
CA GLN A 61 -5.04 -16.07 -3.38
C GLN A 61 -4.67 -15.94 -4.87
N TRP A 62 -4.65 -14.71 -5.42
CA TRP A 62 -4.30 -14.49 -6.82
C TRP A 62 -2.89 -14.95 -7.17
N ARG A 63 -1.91 -14.78 -6.27
CA ARG A 63 -0.56 -15.34 -6.43
C ARG A 63 -0.62 -16.84 -6.67
N SER A 64 -1.33 -17.56 -5.80
CA SER A 64 -1.47 -19.02 -5.90
C SER A 64 -2.16 -19.43 -7.21
N GLU A 65 -3.23 -18.73 -7.58
CA GLU A 65 -3.93 -18.98 -8.85
C GLU A 65 -3.02 -18.70 -10.07
N VAL A 66 -2.24 -17.63 -10.07
CA VAL A 66 -1.30 -17.28 -11.15
C VAL A 66 -0.17 -18.31 -11.25
N ASP A 67 0.33 -18.80 -10.12
CA ASP A 67 1.34 -19.86 -10.09
C ASP A 67 0.81 -21.17 -10.72
N GLU A 68 -0.40 -21.57 -10.35
CA GLU A 68 -1.07 -22.75 -10.93
C GLU A 68 -1.31 -22.58 -12.45
N LYS A 69 -1.83 -21.41 -12.86
CA LYS A 69 -2.18 -21.12 -14.25
C LYS A 69 -0.98 -20.95 -15.19
N ARG A 70 0.25 -21.00 -14.67
CA ARG A 70 1.48 -21.04 -15.47
C ARG A 70 1.50 -22.19 -16.49
N GLU A 71 0.81 -23.29 -16.19
CA GLU A 71 0.62 -24.43 -17.10
C GLU A 71 0.08 -24.06 -18.49
N VAL A 72 -0.72 -22.99 -18.60
CA VAL A 72 -1.25 -22.48 -19.88
C VAL A 72 -0.13 -22.00 -20.79
N PHE A 73 0.91 -21.39 -20.21
CA PHE A 73 2.08 -20.89 -20.94
C PHE A 73 3.03 -22.01 -21.33
N HIS A 74 3.19 -23.03 -20.47
CA HIS A 74 3.94 -24.24 -20.84
C HIS A 74 3.26 -24.95 -22.03
N SER A 75 1.93 -25.06 -22.01
CA SER A 75 1.17 -25.64 -23.12
C SER A 75 1.30 -24.83 -24.42
N LEU A 76 1.34 -23.49 -24.33
CA LEU A 76 1.59 -22.63 -25.49
C LEU A 76 3.01 -22.84 -26.06
N GLU A 77 4.01 -22.89 -25.19
CA GLU A 77 5.42 -23.14 -25.57
C GLU A 77 5.58 -24.51 -26.25
N ASP A 78 4.96 -25.56 -25.72
CA ASP A 78 4.98 -26.91 -26.32
C ASP A 78 4.41 -26.91 -27.75
N GLU A 79 3.29 -26.23 -27.98
CA GLU A 79 2.70 -26.12 -29.32
C GLU A 79 3.55 -25.25 -30.27
N LEU A 80 4.21 -24.21 -29.76
CA LEU A 80 5.16 -23.41 -30.55
C LEU A 80 6.38 -24.21 -30.96
N GLN A 81 6.90 -25.07 -30.09
CA GLN A 81 8.02 -25.95 -30.43
C GLN A 81 7.65 -26.94 -31.54
N LYS A 82 6.42 -27.49 -31.51
CA LYS A 82 5.90 -28.32 -32.61
C LYS A 82 5.76 -27.51 -33.90
N ALA A 83 5.23 -26.28 -33.83
CA ALA A 83 5.09 -25.41 -35.00
C ALA A 83 6.45 -25.07 -35.61
N LYS A 84 7.45 -24.80 -34.77
CA LYS A 84 8.83 -24.56 -35.18
C LYS A 84 9.43 -25.76 -35.93
N ALA A 85 9.23 -26.97 -35.42
CA ALA A 85 9.75 -28.17 -36.07
C ALA A 85 9.18 -28.36 -37.48
N ILE A 86 7.89 -28.05 -37.68
CA ILE A 86 7.24 -28.10 -38.99
C ILE A 86 7.76 -26.99 -39.90
N SER A 87 7.92 -25.76 -39.39
CA SER A 87 8.53 -24.64 -40.12
C SER A 87 9.95 -24.97 -40.60
N ASP A 88 10.78 -25.52 -39.72
CA ASP A 88 12.15 -25.96 -40.05
C ASP A 88 12.14 -27.07 -41.12
N GLN A 89 11.19 -28.00 -41.05
CA GLN A 89 11.00 -29.06 -42.05
C GLN A 89 10.57 -28.50 -43.41
N MET A 90 9.65 -27.52 -43.45
CA MET A 90 9.24 -26.82 -44.66
C MET A 90 10.43 -26.10 -45.30
N PHE A 91 11.20 -25.36 -44.51
CA PHE A 91 12.38 -24.66 -45.02
C PHE A 91 13.44 -25.63 -45.53
N LYS A 92 13.69 -26.74 -44.83
CA LYS A 92 14.68 -27.75 -45.24
C LYS A 92 14.27 -28.45 -46.54
N THR A 93 13.01 -28.86 -46.65
CA THR A 93 12.51 -29.71 -47.75
C THR A 93 12.14 -28.90 -48.99
N HIS A 94 11.60 -27.69 -48.79
CA HIS A 94 10.98 -26.91 -49.85
C HIS A 94 11.51 -25.47 -49.97
N LYS A 95 12.43 -25.03 -49.09
CA LYS A 95 12.99 -23.67 -49.06
C LYS A 95 11.94 -22.56 -48.87
N GLU A 96 10.80 -22.91 -48.30
CA GLU A 96 9.74 -21.97 -47.94
C GLU A 96 9.98 -21.43 -46.52
N ARG A 97 9.85 -20.11 -46.36
CA ARG A 97 9.89 -19.47 -45.04
C ARG A 97 8.48 -19.38 -44.47
N ASP A 98 8.36 -19.68 -43.18
CA ASP A 98 7.10 -19.59 -42.46
C ASP A 98 6.98 -18.28 -41.67
N LEU A 99 6.38 -17.27 -42.31
CA LEU A 99 6.12 -15.97 -41.66
C LEU A 99 5.03 -16.05 -40.58
N ASP A 100 4.16 -17.07 -40.63
CA ASP A 100 3.09 -17.24 -39.65
C ASP A 100 3.69 -17.65 -38.30
N PHE A 101 4.69 -18.53 -38.32
CA PHE A 101 5.40 -18.96 -37.11
C PHE A 101 6.06 -17.78 -36.38
N ASP A 102 6.78 -16.92 -37.10
CA ASP A 102 7.46 -15.76 -36.50
C ASP A 102 6.46 -14.83 -35.80
N TRP A 103 5.30 -14.59 -36.42
CA TRP A 103 4.23 -13.79 -35.82
C TRP A 103 3.65 -14.44 -34.55
N HIS A 104 3.36 -15.74 -34.59
CA HIS A 104 2.82 -16.47 -33.44
C HIS A 104 3.81 -16.52 -32.27
N LYS A 105 5.10 -16.69 -32.57
CA LYS A 105 6.17 -16.67 -31.58
C LYS A 105 6.27 -15.31 -30.90
N GLU A 106 6.34 -14.23 -31.66
CA GLU A 106 6.41 -12.88 -31.10
C GLU A 106 5.18 -12.58 -30.23
N LYS A 107 4.00 -13.04 -30.65
CA LYS A 107 2.77 -12.89 -29.85
C LYS A 107 2.84 -13.66 -28.53
N ALA A 108 3.43 -14.85 -28.51
CA ALA A 108 3.60 -15.64 -27.30
C ALA A 108 4.66 -15.07 -26.36
N ASP A 109 5.75 -14.52 -26.90
CA ASP A 109 6.78 -13.82 -26.12
C ASP A 109 6.16 -12.61 -25.39
N GLN A 110 5.36 -11.80 -26.09
CA GLN A 110 4.63 -10.67 -25.49
C GLN A 110 3.66 -11.10 -24.38
N LEU A 111 2.95 -12.22 -24.57
CA LEU A 111 2.04 -12.75 -23.55
C LEU A 111 2.79 -13.24 -22.32
N THR A 112 3.93 -13.90 -22.52
CA THR A 112 4.78 -14.39 -21.44
C THR A 112 5.32 -13.23 -20.61
N GLU A 113 5.79 -12.16 -21.26
CA GLU A 113 6.24 -10.94 -20.57
C GLU A 113 5.11 -10.31 -19.73
N ARG A 114 3.92 -10.15 -20.31
CA ARG A 114 2.75 -9.62 -19.58
C ARG A 114 2.37 -10.49 -18.40
N TRP A 115 2.43 -11.82 -18.53
CA TRP A 115 2.19 -12.74 -17.43
C TRP A 115 3.22 -12.60 -16.30
N GLN A 116 4.50 -12.46 -16.62
CA GLN A 116 5.54 -12.20 -15.63
C GLN A 116 5.34 -10.85 -14.94
N ASN A 117 4.85 -9.84 -15.65
CA ASN A 117 4.51 -8.55 -15.06
C ASN A 117 3.32 -8.68 -14.09
N VAL A 118 2.27 -9.42 -14.44
CA VAL A 118 1.14 -9.74 -13.51
C VAL A 118 1.67 -10.37 -12.22
N HIS A 119 2.50 -11.41 -12.33
CA HIS A 119 3.10 -12.06 -11.17
C HIS A 119 3.94 -11.08 -10.33
N SER A 120 4.81 -10.30 -10.99
CA SER A 120 5.67 -9.31 -10.31
C SER A 120 4.87 -8.21 -9.60
N GLN A 121 3.75 -7.77 -10.19
CA GLN A 121 2.88 -6.79 -9.53
C GLN A 121 2.23 -7.35 -8.28
N ILE A 122 1.76 -8.60 -8.30
CA ILE A 122 1.17 -9.23 -7.12
C ILE A 122 2.21 -9.28 -5.99
N GLU A 123 3.44 -9.71 -6.29
CA GLU A 123 4.51 -9.80 -5.30
C GLU A 123 4.91 -8.44 -4.73
N ASN A 124 5.05 -7.42 -5.58
CA ASN A 124 5.40 -6.08 -5.13
C ASN A 124 4.28 -5.49 -4.25
N ARG A 125 3.02 -5.60 -4.67
CA ARG A 125 1.87 -5.13 -3.88
C ARG A 125 1.81 -5.82 -2.53
N LEU A 126 2.04 -7.14 -2.46
CA LEU A 126 2.09 -7.87 -1.19
C LEU A 126 3.18 -7.30 -0.24
N ARG A 127 4.38 -7.06 -0.75
CA ARG A 127 5.49 -6.49 0.04
C ARG A 127 5.19 -5.08 0.54
N ASP A 128 4.61 -4.26 -0.32
CA ASP A 128 4.24 -2.89 0.02
C ASP A 128 3.14 -2.89 1.09
N LEU A 129 2.10 -3.73 0.93
CA LEU A 129 1.03 -3.86 1.91
C LEU A 129 1.51 -4.40 3.26
N GLU A 130 2.49 -5.31 3.29
CA GLU A 130 3.13 -5.71 4.54
C GLU A 130 3.80 -4.54 5.26
N THR A 131 4.49 -3.68 4.49
CA THR A 131 5.14 -2.47 5.01
C THR A 131 4.12 -1.46 5.51
N ILE A 132 3.05 -1.20 4.74
CA ILE A 132 1.94 -0.31 5.08
C ILE A 132 1.20 -0.83 6.32
N ASN A 133 0.88 -2.11 6.39
CA ASN A 133 0.17 -2.70 7.53
C ASN A 133 1.00 -2.56 8.83
N LYS A 134 2.31 -2.79 8.73
CA LYS A 134 3.23 -2.65 9.85
C LYS A 134 3.34 -1.20 10.33
N SER A 135 3.52 -0.24 9.43
CA SER A 135 3.62 1.18 9.79
C SER A 135 2.29 1.71 10.34
N LEU A 136 1.15 1.31 9.76
CA LEU A 136 -0.17 1.65 10.28
C LEU A 136 -0.37 1.12 11.69
N LYS A 137 -0.02 -0.14 11.94
CA LYS A 137 -0.12 -0.75 13.27
C LYS A 137 0.68 0.07 14.29
N TYR A 138 1.95 0.34 14.02
CA TYR A 138 2.78 1.10 14.95
C TYR A 138 2.24 2.51 15.18
N TYR A 139 1.79 3.19 14.12
CA TYR A 139 1.16 4.49 14.24
C TYR A 139 -0.07 4.43 15.16
N ARG A 140 -1.02 3.52 14.90
CA ARG A 140 -2.26 3.38 15.69
C ARG A 140 -1.98 3.02 17.15
N ASP A 141 -1.02 2.14 17.41
CA ASP A 141 -0.62 1.75 18.77
C ASP A 141 -0.04 2.97 19.53
N THR A 142 0.88 3.72 18.90
CA THR A 142 1.48 4.92 19.53
C THR A 142 0.48 6.06 19.67
N TYR A 143 -0.34 6.29 18.66
CA TYR A 143 -1.37 7.33 18.63
C TYR A 143 -2.40 7.07 19.72
N GLY A 144 -2.95 5.85 19.80
CA GLY A 144 -3.98 5.51 20.78
C GLY A 144 -3.48 5.65 22.21
N ALA A 145 -2.23 5.27 22.49
CA ALA A 145 -1.61 5.47 23.79
C ALA A 145 -1.45 6.96 24.15
N LEU A 146 -1.01 7.78 23.19
CA LEU A 146 -0.86 9.23 23.39
C LEU A 146 -2.19 9.95 23.52
N ASP A 147 -3.15 9.68 22.65
CA ASP A 147 -4.48 10.31 22.65
C ASP A 147 -5.21 10.04 23.98
N ASN A 148 -5.19 8.80 24.45
CA ASN A 148 -5.78 8.46 25.75
C ASN A 148 -5.10 9.18 26.91
N TRP A 149 -3.76 9.27 26.91
CA TRP A 149 -3.03 10.00 27.94
C TRP A 149 -3.31 11.51 27.87
N ILE A 150 -3.31 12.12 26.69
CA ILE A 150 -3.66 13.54 26.49
C ILE A 150 -5.07 13.81 27.03
N LYS A 151 -6.06 12.96 26.70
CA LYS A 151 -7.43 13.08 27.23
C LYS A 151 -7.45 13.06 28.76
N GLN A 152 -6.71 12.15 29.39
CA GLN A 152 -6.63 12.07 30.86
C GLN A 152 -6.02 13.34 31.47
N VAL A 153 -4.99 13.91 30.83
CA VAL A 153 -4.35 15.17 31.28
C VAL A 153 -5.30 16.35 31.08
N GLU A 154 -5.99 16.44 29.94
CA GLU A 154 -7.00 17.46 29.66
C GLU A 154 -8.15 17.42 30.69
N GLU A 155 -8.70 16.23 30.98
CA GLU A 155 -9.75 16.03 31.99
C GLU A 155 -9.28 16.42 33.40
N THR A 156 -8.03 16.05 33.74
CA THR A 156 -7.42 16.40 35.02
C THR A 156 -7.28 17.92 35.14
N GLN A 157 -6.82 18.59 34.07
CA GLN A 157 -6.67 20.03 34.03
C GLN A 157 -8.01 20.77 34.10
N GLN A 158 -9.05 20.24 33.46
CA GLN A 158 -10.40 20.79 33.56
C GLN A 158 -10.92 20.73 35.00
N LYS A 159 -10.80 19.58 35.68
CA LYS A 159 -11.22 19.43 37.09
C LYS A 159 -10.48 20.38 38.03
N PHE A 160 -9.22 20.68 37.73
CA PHE A 160 -8.43 21.65 38.49
C PHE A 160 -8.93 23.09 38.30
N GLN A 161 -9.36 23.46 37.11
CA GLN A 161 -9.96 24.78 36.87
C GLN A 161 -11.31 24.94 37.57
N GLU A 162 -12.08 23.85 37.66
CA GLU A 162 -13.38 23.83 38.35
C GLU A 162 -13.25 23.91 39.88
N ASN A 163 -12.13 23.46 40.46
CA ASN A 163 -11.90 23.43 41.91
C ASN A 163 -10.62 24.19 42.28
N PRO A 164 -10.64 25.53 42.29
CA PRO A 164 -9.47 26.33 42.63
C PRO A 164 -9.04 26.16 44.10
N PRO A 165 -7.74 26.27 44.41
CA PRO A 165 -7.23 26.09 45.76
C PRO A 165 -7.69 27.22 46.69
N GLN A 166 -8.09 26.88 47.91
CA GLN A 166 -8.69 27.82 48.87
C GLN A 166 -7.68 28.50 49.80
N ASN A 167 -6.45 28.01 49.91
CA ASN A 167 -5.40 28.57 50.76
C ASN A 167 -3.99 28.28 50.20
N SER A 168 -2.99 28.95 50.76
CA SER A 168 -1.56 28.84 50.40
C SER A 168 -1.08 27.38 50.39
N LYS A 169 -1.42 26.61 51.44
CA LYS A 169 -1.04 25.20 51.55
C LYS A 169 -1.65 24.31 50.46
N ALA A 170 -2.92 24.52 50.10
CA ALA A 170 -3.59 23.79 49.02
C ALA A 170 -2.99 24.16 47.66
N LEU A 171 -2.71 25.45 47.43
CA LEU A 171 -2.05 25.93 46.22
C LEU A 171 -0.63 25.37 46.07
N ALA A 172 0.15 25.30 47.15
CA ALA A 172 1.48 24.71 47.15
C ALA A 172 1.47 23.22 46.78
N LYS A 173 0.51 22.46 47.34
CA LYS A 173 0.32 21.03 46.98
C LYS A 173 -0.02 20.87 45.50
N GLN A 174 -0.98 21.64 45.02
CA GLN A 174 -1.41 21.59 43.61
C GLN A 174 -0.27 22.00 42.65
N LEU A 175 0.49 23.03 42.99
CA LEU A 175 1.65 23.46 42.21
C LEU A 175 2.70 22.35 42.11
N ASN A 176 2.90 21.57 43.18
CA ASN A 176 3.82 20.44 43.16
C ASN A 176 3.33 19.30 42.25
N GLU A 177 2.05 18.94 42.33
CA GLU A 177 1.42 17.95 41.43
C GLU A 177 1.55 18.37 39.96
N GLN A 178 1.34 19.66 39.68
CA GLN A 178 1.43 20.23 38.33
C GLN A 178 2.85 20.27 37.79
N LYS A 179 3.86 20.50 38.64
CA LYS A 179 5.29 20.37 38.26
C LYS A 179 5.65 18.95 37.87
N MET A 180 5.13 17.95 38.59
CA MET A 180 5.33 16.54 38.24
C MET A 180 4.69 16.23 36.88
N LEU A 181 3.46 16.72 36.65
CA LEU A 181 2.77 16.54 35.37
C LEU A 181 3.51 17.21 34.20
N VAL A 182 4.12 18.38 34.38
CA VAL A 182 4.97 18.98 33.33
C VAL A 182 6.19 18.12 33.01
N SER A 183 6.85 17.56 34.01
CA SER A 183 7.95 16.62 33.76
C SER A 183 7.48 15.38 33.00
N GLU A 184 6.30 14.84 33.33
CA GLU A 184 5.69 13.74 32.56
C GLU A 184 5.39 14.13 31.11
N ILE A 185 4.86 15.33 30.88
CA ILE A 185 4.58 15.86 29.55
C ILE A 185 5.87 15.92 28.74
N GLU A 186 6.95 16.48 29.29
CA GLU A 186 8.26 16.55 28.62
C GLU A 186 8.78 15.15 28.25
N MET A 187 8.58 14.15 29.12
CA MET A 187 8.95 12.76 28.84
C MET A 187 8.12 12.13 27.70
N LYS A 188 6.90 12.63 27.43
CA LYS A 188 6.06 12.16 26.33
C LYS A 188 6.47 12.71 24.97
N GLN A 189 7.36 13.71 24.90
CA GLN A 189 7.89 14.23 23.63
C GLN A 189 8.47 13.11 22.76
N ASN A 190 9.28 12.22 23.33
CA ASN A 190 9.87 11.09 22.60
C ASN A 190 8.80 10.18 21.98
N LYS A 191 7.64 10.01 22.66
CA LYS A 191 6.53 9.21 22.14
C LYS A 191 5.79 9.94 21.02
N LEU A 192 5.66 11.27 21.11
CA LEU A 192 5.12 12.07 20.03
C LEU A 192 6.01 12.00 18.79
N ASP A 193 7.33 12.05 18.95
CA ASP A 193 8.30 11.94 17.86
C ASP A 193 8.26 10.53 17.22
N GLU A 194 8.13 9.46 18.03
CA GLU A 194 7.88 8.11 17.53
C GLU A 194 6.58 8.03 16.71
N CYS A 195 5.49 8.62 17.23
CA CYS A 195 4.20 8.67 16.53
C CYS A 195 4.30 9.42 15.20
N GLN A 196 5.03 10.54 15.18
CA GLN A 196 5.31 11.30 13.96
C GLN A 196 6.03 10.43 12.93
N LYS A 197 7.12 9.78 13.35
CA LYS A 197 7.91 8.91 12.50
C LYS A 197 7.06 7.80 11.87
N TYR A 198 6.18 7.16 12.65
CA TYR A 198 5.30 6.12 12.10
C TYR A 198 4.25 6.67 11.14
N SER A 199 3.72 7.88 11.40
CA SER A 199 2.79 8.55 10.48
C SER A 199 3.46 8.89 9.14
N GLU A 200 4.72 9.33 9.16
CA GLU A 200 5.51 9.64 7.97
C GLU A 200 5.86 8.36 7.20
N GLN A 201 6.28 7.30 7.89
CA GLN A 201 6.54 6.00 7.29
C GLN A 201 5.30 5.41 6.60
N TYR A 202 4.13 5.51 7.24
CA TYR A 202 2.86 5.13 6.63
C TYR A 202 2.57 5.97 5.39
N SER A 203 2.71 7.31 5.49
CA SER A 203 2.47 8.23 4.38
C SER A 203 3.31 7.90 3.15
N THR A 204 4.61 7.72 3.33
CA THR A 204 5.54 7.39 2.25
C THR A 204 5.17 6.06 1.61
N ALA A 205 4.97 5.01 2.42
CA ALA A 205 4.66 3.69 1.90
C ALA A 205 3.34 3.66 1.09
N VAL A 206 2.30 4.36 1.55
CA VAL A 206 1.04 4.48 0.82
C VAL A 206 1.21 5.23 -0.49
N LYS A 207 1.95 6.34 -0.51
CA LYS A 207 2.20 7.12 -1.74
C LYS A 207 2.98 6.33 -2.78
N ASP A 208 3.97 5.55 -2.35
CA ASP A 208 4.76 4.68 -3.22
C ASP A 208 3.87 3.58 -3.83
N TYR A 209 3.02 2.94 -3.02
CA TYR A 209 2.04 1.96 -3.49
C TYR A 209 1.03 2.57 -4.49
N GLU A 210 0.45 3.72 -4.17
CA GLU A 210 -0.48 4.45 -5.04
C GLU A 210 0.19 4.81 -6.38
N LEU A 211 1.44 5.27 -6.35
CA LEU A 211 2.20 5.60 -7.56
C LEU A 211 2.46 4.34 -8.41
N GLN A 212 2.88 3.23 -7.79
CA GLN A 212 3.13 1.98 -8.49
C GLN A 212 1.86 1.43 -9.14
N THR A 213 0.75 1.40 -8.40
CA THR A 213 -0.54 0.91 -8.93
C THR A 213 -1.06 1.80 -10.07
N MET A 214 -0.89 3.12 -9.97
CA MET A 214 -1.20 4.05 -11.06
C MET A 214 -0.32 3.81 -12.30
N THR A 215 0.98 3.56 -12.10
CA THR A 215 1.93 3.30 -13.20
C THR A 215 1.60 2.02 -13.93
N TYR A 216 1.32 0.94 -13.19
CA TYR A 216 0.88 -0.32 -13.79
C TYR A 216 -0.43 -0.18 -14.56
N ARG A 217 -1.41 0.55 -14.00
CA ARG A 217 -2.69 0.80 -14.67
C ARG A 217 -2.49 1.56 -15.99
N ALA A 218 -1.67 2.61 -16.00
CA ALA A 218 -1.35 3.37 -17.21
C ALA A 218 -0.66 2.50 -18.29
N MET A 219 0.23 1.60 -17.87
CA MET A 219 0.86 0.63 -18.76
C MET A 219 -0.19 -0.30 -19.41
N VAL A 220 -1.07 -0.91 -18.60
CA VAL A 220 -2.13 -1.81 -19.10
C VAL A 220 -3.09 -1.07 -20.03
N ASP A 221 -3.55 0.13 -19.67
CA ASP A 221 -4.48 0.93 -20.48
C ASP A 221 -3.86 1.29 -21.85
N SER A 222 -2.56 1.57 -21.89
CA SER A 222 -1.83 1.86 -23.14
C SER A 222 -1.81 0.66 -24.09
N GLN A 223 -1.77 -0.56 -23.54
CA GLN A 223 -1.83 -1.80 -24.31
C GLN A 223 -3.25 -2.10 -24.82
N GLN A 224 -4.28 -1.69 -24.06
CA GLN A 224 -5.69 -1.98 -24.37
C GLN A 224 -6.35 -0.95 -25.30
N LYS A 225 -5.64 0.10 -25.73
CA LYS A 225 -6.13 1.17 -26.64
C LYS A 225 -7.46 1.81 -26.19
N SER A 226 -7.75 1.83 -24.89
CA SER A 226 -8.97 2.41 -24.33
C SER A 226 -8.64 3.23 -23.08
N PRO A 227 -8.81 4.57 -23.10
CA PRO A 227 -8.57 5.39 -21.93
C PRO A 227 -9.74 5.29 -20.95
N VAL A 228 -9.58 4.53 -19.87
CA VAL A 228 -10.56 4.52 -18.77
C VAL A 228 -10.28 5.70 -17.84
N LYS A 229 -11.05 6.80 -17.99
CA LYS A 229 -11.00 7.90 -17.02
C LYS A 229 -11.57 7.43 -15.68
N ARG A 230 -10.76 7.50 -14.62
CA ARG A 230 -11.21 7.26 -13.24
C ARG A 230 -11.04 8.49 -12.37
N ARG A 231 -11.93 8.62 -11.38
CA ARG A 231 -11.95 9.72 -10.43
C ARG A 231 -10.71 9.62 -9.52
N ARG A 232 -9.99 10.72 -9.36
CA ARG A 232 -8.93 10.83 -8.36
C ARG A 232 -9.58 10.73 -6.97
N MET A 233 -9.24 9.69 -6.22
CA MET A 233 -9.72 9.51 -4.85
C MET A 233 -8.72 10.16 -3.89
N GLN A 234 -9.21 10.60 -2.72
CA GLN A 234 -8.37 11.21 -1.70
C GLN A 234 -7.51 10.13 -1.03
N SER A 235 -6.22 10.40 -0.84
CA SER A 235 -5.28 9.39 -0.33
C SER A 235 -5.52 9.14 1.16
N SER A 236 -5.43 7.88 1.60
CA SER A 236 -5.50 7.53 3.02
C SER A 236 -4.30 8.08 3.81
N SER A 237 -3.19 8.39 3.14
CA SER A 237 -2.06 9.10 3.73
C SER A 237 -2.48 10.46 4.28
N ASP A 238 -3.35 11.21 3.60
CA ASP A 238 -3.71 12.57 4.00
C ASP A 238 -4.49 12.56 5.32
N PHE A 239 -5.31 11.52 5.52
CA PHE A 239 -6.06 11.32 6.76
C PHE A 239 -5.13 11.11 7.97
N ILE A 240 -4.15 10.21 7.84
CA ILE A 240 -3.19 9.89 8.92
C ILE A 240 -2.32 11.10 9.27
N ILE A 241 -1.89 11.87 8.26
CA ILE A 241 -1.15 13.12 8.49
C ILE A 241 -2.00 14.10 9.28
N GLN A 242 -3.25 14.34 8.85
CA GLN A 242 -4.13 15.29 9.53
C GLN A 242 -4.42 14.85 10.98
N GLU A 243 -4.73 13.57 11.18
CA GLU A 243 -4.98 13.00 12.50
C GLU A 243 -3.78 13.18 13.45
N PHE A 244 -2.55 12.98 12.96
CA PHE A 244 -1.35 13.26 13.73
C PHE A 244 -1.18 14.76 14.04
N MET A 245 -1.46 15.65 13.07
CA MET A 245 -1.36 17.10 13.27
C MET A 245 -2.32 17.60 14.36
N ASP A 246 -3.52 17.03 14.43
CA ASP A 246 -4.51 17.35 15.45
C ASP A 246 -4.02 16.90 16.85
N LEU A 247 -3.47 15.68 16.95
CA LEU A 247 -2.87 15.18 18.19
C LEU A 247 -1.70 16.07 18.66
N ARG A 248 -0.80 16.42 17.74
CA ARG A 248 0.34 17.30 18.03
C ARG A 248 -0.12 18.67 18.51
N THR A 249 -1.16 19.22 17.90
CA THR A 249 -1.73 20.52 18.30
C THR A 249 -2.26 20.47 19.73
N ARG A 250 -2.99 19.41 20.10
CA ARG A 250 -3.47 19.21 21.48
C ARG A 250 -2.33 19.05 22.48
N TYR A 251 -1.31 18.26 22.15
CA TYR A 251 -0.12 18.11 22.99
C TYR A 251 0.60 19.46 23.21
N THR A 252 0.85 20.23 22.15
CA THR A 252 1.51 21.54 22.25
C THR A 252 0.67 22.54 23.06
N ALA A 253 -0.65 22.50 22.92
CA ALA A 253 -1.57 23.31 23.73
C ALA A 253 -1.46 22.96 25.22
N LEU A 254 -1.42 21.67 25.57
CA LEU A 254 -1.20 21.20 26.95
C LEU A 254 0.14 21.68 27.51
N VAL A 255 1.25 21.49 26.77
CA VAL A 255 2.59 21.96 27.18
C VAL A 255 2.55 23.46 27.52
N THR A 256 1.95 24.24 26.64
CA THR A 256 1.86 25.70 26.78
C THR A 256 1.02 26.07 28.00
N LEU A 257 -0.18 25.50 28.13
CA LEU A 257 -1.11 25.75 29.23
C LEU A 257 -0.48 25.42 30.59
N MET A 258 0.15 24.26 30.69
CA MET A 258 0.74 23.77 31.93
C MET A 258 1.96 24.59 32.35
N THR A 259 2.82 24.96 31.38
CA THR A 259 3.99 25.81 31.65
C THR A 259 3.57 27.20 32.14
N GLN A 260 2.54 27.79 31.52
CA GLN A 260 1.97 29.07 31.95
C GLN A 260 1.33 28.98 33.34
N TYR A 261 0.60 27.89 33.60
CA TYR A 261 -0.03 27.66 34.90
C TYR A 261 1.01 27.59 36.03
N ILE A 262 2.09 26.81 35.87
CA ILE A 262 3.15 26.70 36.88
C ILE A 262 3.73 28.08 37.22
N LYS A 263 3.99 28.89 36.20
CA LYS A 263 4.52 30.26 36.39
C LYS A 263 3.53 31.11 37.20
N PHE A 264 2.26 31.15 36.77
CA PHE A 264 1.22 31.94 37.42
C PHE A 264 0.94 31.51 38.87
N ALA A 265 0.82 30.20 39.09
CA ALA A 265 0.56 29.63 40.41
C ALA A 265 1.76 29.81 41.35
N GLY A 266 3.00 29.71 40.83
CA GLY A 266 4.21 30.02 41.59
C GLY A 266 4.27 31.49 42.05
N ASP A 267 4.01 32.43 41.14
CA ASP A 267 3.99 33.85 41.45
C ASP A 267 2.86 34.20 42.43
N SER A 268 1.72 33.51 42.34
CA SER A 268 0.58 33.71 43.25
C SER A 268 0.84 33.13 44.64
N LEU A 269 1.48 31.97 44.74
CA LEU A 269 1.87 31.37 46.01
C LEU A 269 2.85 32.27 46.77
N LYS A 270 3.87 32.80 46.09
CA LYS A 270 4.84 33.72 46.69
C LYS A 270 4.18 34.96 47.30
N ARG A 271 3.21 35.55 46.58
CA ARG A 271 2.43 36.71 47.08
C ARG A 271 1.61 36.36 48.32
N LEU A 272 0.94 35.22 48.33
CA LEU A 272 0.16 34.77 49.49
C LEU A 272 1.04 34.53 50.72
N GLU A 273 2.22 33.94 50.55
CA GLU A 273 3.18 33.73 51.64
C GLU A 273 3.73 35.06 52.19
N GLU A 274 3.99 36.05 51.33
CA GLU A 274 4.43 37.40 51.76
C GLU A 274 3.34 38.15 52.56
N GLU A 275 2.07 38.01 52.17
CA GLU A 275 0.93 38.59 52.88
C GLU A 275 0.69 37.91 54.24
N GLU A 276 0.84 36.59 54.34
CA GLU A 276 0.71 35.83 55.59
C GLU A 276 1.81 36.15 56.61
N VAL A 277 3.04 36.46 56.17
CA VAL A 277 4.16 36.84 57.06
C VAL A 277 4.06 38.29 57.54
N SER A 278 3.29 39.13 56.84
CA SER A 278 3.10 40.55 57.17
C SER A 278 1.94 40.80 58.13
N GLN A 279 1.20 39.76 58.52
CA GLN A 279 0.10 39.79 59.51
C GLN A 279 0.56 39.28 60.88
#